data_AF-A0A8T6LX97-F1
#
_entry.id   AF-A0A8T6LX97-F1
#
_cell.length_a   1.000
_cell.length_b   1.000
_cell.length_c   1.000
_cell.angle_alpha   90.00
_cell.angle_beta   90.00
_cell.angle_gamma   90.00
#
_symmetry.space_group_name_H-M   'P 1'
#
loop_
_entity.id
_entity.type
_entity.pdbx_description
1 polymer ?
#
loop_
_entity_poly.entity_id
_entity_poly.type
_entity_poly.pdbx_seq_one_letter_code
_entity_poly.pdbx_strand_id
1 'polypeptide(L)'
;MDDDQMDEKLVALRARVQSKLDASEAAKASRQKAADEELVIEAHELDEAVEKATVRFQSKLDELDQSDKSRLLTLAASLILIGSILGMASGALILNGNPDDLLSSTLFERAELVDVSGIAIEAEEGHGVENVTIQLLDVDTGEVIAKMATDENGYFRFQKIQSTVMTLHVEADGYITVERDFIPDEAGVKPITMTPGEGLRVEEGITNDDGWTLESAVGLSTIVGIFTVLTALIGFQAAVEVRRAKHYRRTQYLAGFALFSRGLIIFGPLMILVGMILLSISKDHFDDIGGD
;
A
#
# COMPACT_ATOMS: atom_id res chain seq x y z
N MET A 1 78.70 -91.13 -39.43
CA MET A 1 77.44 -90.69 -38.80
C MET A 1 77.95 -89.92 -37.61
N ASP A 2 78.09 -88.62 -37.81
CA ASP A 2 79.09 -87.85 -37.06
C ASP A 2 78.37 -86.97 -36.06
N ASP A 3 78.70 -87.20 -34.79
CA ASP A 3 78.24 -86.45 -33.63
C ASP A 3 78.41 -84.93 -33.82
N ASP A 4 79.35 -84.50 -34.67
CA ASP A 4 79.61 -83.10 -35.02
C ASP A 4 78.40 -82.34 -35.61
N GLN A 5 77.52 -82.98 -36.41
CA GLN A 5 76.36 -82.28 -37.01
C GLN A 5 75.20 -82.07 -36.04
N MET A 6 75.09 -82.90 -34.99
CA MET A 6 74.06 -82.74 -33.97
C MET A 6 74.44 -81.63 -32.98
N ASP A 7 75.73 -81.56 -32.63
CA ASP A 7 76.27 -80.53 -31.76
C ASP A 7 76.16 -79.13 -32.40
N GLU A 8 76.43 -79.00 -33.71
CA GLU A 8 76.29 -77.72 -34.41
C GLU A 8 74.84 -77.20 -34.40
N LYS A 9 73.85 -78.10 -34.57
CA LYS A 9 72.42 -77.76 -34.50
C LYS A 9 71.98 -77.39 -33.10
N LEU A 10 72.49 -78.07 -32.07
CA LEU A 10 72.19 -77.76 -30.66
C LEU A 10 72.79 -76.41 -30.26
N VAL A 11 73.98 -76.08 -30.72
CA VAL A 11 74.61 -74.77 -30.52
C VAL A 11 73.79 -73.67 -31.20
N ALA A 12 73.38 -73.88 -32.46
CA ALA A 12 72.52 -72.93 -33.18
C ALA A 12 71.15 -72.74 -32.53
N LEU A 13 70.54 -73.81 -32.00
CA LEU A 13 69.27 -73.73 -31.27
C LEU A 13 69.41 -72.97 -29.95
N ARG A 14 70.46 -73.27 -29.17
CA ARG A 14 70.74 -72.56 -27.91
C ARG A 14 70.98 -71.08 -28.15
N ALA A 15 71.78 -70.71 -29.16
CA ALA A 15 72.01 -69.32 -29.53
C ALA A 15 70.71 -68.57 -29.88
N ARG A 16 69.80 -69.23 -30.62
CA ARG A 16 68.50 -68.64 -31.00
C ARG A 16 67.51 -68.53 -29.83
N VAL A 17 67.52 -69.49 -28.91
CA VAL A 17 66.68 -69.44 -27.70
C VAL A 17 67.21 -68.35 -26.77
N GLN A 18 68.53 -68.26 -26.59
CA GLN A 18 69.17 -67.20 -25.83
C GLN A 18 68.79 -65.81 -26.39
N SER A 19 68.94 -65.61 -27.70
CA SER A 19 68.61 -64.32 -28.33
C SER A 19 67.12 -63.95 -28.20
N LYS A 20 66.22 -64.95 -28.19
CA LYS A 20 64.79 -64.72 -27.96
C LYS A 20 64.47 -64.40 -26.51
N LEU A 21 65.15 -65.02 -25.55
CA LEU A 21 65.00 -64.72 -24.13
C LEU A 21 65.53 -63.31 -23.84
N ASP A 22 66.72 -62.97 -24.36
CA ASP A 22 67.31 -61.64 -24.20
C ASP A 22 66.42 -60.54 -24.82
N ALA A 23 65.86 -60.79 -26.01
CA ALA A 23 64.92 -59.85 -26.64
C ALA A 23 63.59 -59.73 -25.87
N SER A 24 63.11 -60.82 -25.27
CA SER A 24 61.90 -60.83 -24.45
C SER A 24 62.12 -60.12 -23.11
N GLU A 25 63.28 -60.31 -22.47
CA GLU A 25 63.65 -59.61 -21.24
C GLU A 25 63.89 -58.12 -21.51
N ALA A 26 64.54 -57.76 -22.61
CA ALA A 26 64.71 -56.37 -23.02
C ALA A 26 63.36 -55.69 -23.29
N ALA A 27 62.43 -56.37 -23.98
CA ALA A 27 61.08 -55.85 -24.22
C ALA A 27 60.24 -55.76 -22.93
N LYS A 28 60.45 -56.66 -21.98
CA LYS A 28 59.79 -56.59 -20.67
C LYS A 28 60.35 -55.46 -19.83
N ALA A 29 61.67 -55.29 -19.81
CA ALA A 29 62.34 -54.19 -19.13
C ALA A 29 61.97 -52.84 -19.73
N SER A 30 61.84 -52.73 -21.06
CA SER A 30 61.41 -51.49 -21.71
C SER A 30 59.95 -51.16 -21.41
N ARG A 31 59.06 -52.16 -21.36
CA ARG A 31 57.65 -51.96 -20.94
C ARG A 31 57.53 -51.59 -19.47
N GLN A 32 58.32 -52.21 -18.60
CA GLN A 32 58.35 -51.89 -17.18
C GLN A 32 58.81 -50.44 -16.97
N LYS A 33 59.88 -50.02 -17.66
CA LYS A 33 60.41 -48.67 -17.57
C LYS A 33 59.46 -47.61 -18.13
N ALA A 34 58.78 -47.91 -19.24
CA ALA A 34 57.75 -47.04 -19.79
C ALA A 34 56.52 -46.92 -18.87
N ALA A 35 56.09 -48.02 -18.23
CA ALA A 35 54.98 -48.00 -17.27
C ALA A 35 55.34 -47.24 -15.99
N ASP A 36 56.58 -47.39 -15.49
CA ASP A 36 57.06 -46.66 -14.32
C ASP A 36 57.23 -45.16 -14.61
N GLU A 37 57.65 -44.77 -15.83
CA GLU A 37 57.72 -43.36 -16.23
C GLU A 37 56.32 -42.73 -16.48
N GLU A 38 55.34 -43.51 -16.97
CA GLU A 38 53.97 -43.05 -17.22
C GLU A 38 53.13 -42.90 -15.91
N LEU A 39 53.51 -43.60 -14.84
CA LEU A 39 52.79 -43.60 -13.55
C LEU A 39 53.35 -42.62 -12.51
N VAL A 40 54.45 -41.93 -12.79
CA VAL A 40 54.99 -40.90 -11.89
C VAL A 40 54.27 -39.58 -12.15
N ILE A 41 53.10 -39.44 -11.53
CA ILE A 41 52.46 -38.13 -11.37
C ILE A 41 53.23 -37.42 -10.26
N GLU A 42 53.99 -36.39 -10.62
CA GLU A 42 54.66 -35.57 -9.62
C GLU A 42 53.59 -34.86 -8.77
N ALA A 43 53.72 -34.91 -7.45
CA ALA A 43 52.73 -34.35 -6.52
C ALA A 43 52.43 -32.86 -6.78
N HIS A 44 53.38 -32.13 -7.40
CA HIS A 44 53.23 -30.73 -7.77
C HIS A 44 52.19 -30.50 -8.89
N GLU A 45 52.08 -31.41 -9.87
CA GLU A 45 51.10 -31.29 -10.97
C GLU A 45 49.68 -31.58 -10.46
N LEU A 46 49.56 -32.50 -9.50
CA LEU A 46 48.29 -32.81 -8.85
C LEU A 46 47.82 -31.65 -7.98
N ASP A 47 48.71 -31.05 -7.19
CA ASP A 47 48.41 -29.87 -6.37
C ASP A 47 48.02 -28.66 -7.24
N GLU A 48 48.71 -28.42 -8.36
CA GLU A 48 48.37 -27.34 -9.30
C GLU A 48 47.02 -27.59 -10.00
N ALA A 49 46.72 -28.84 -10.36
CA ALA A 49 45.42 -29.22 -10.93
C ALA A 49 44.27 -29.06 -9.93
N VAL A 50 44.50 -29.41 -8.65
CA VAL A 50 43.54 -29.21 -7.56
C VAL A 50 43.35 -27.71 -7.28
N GLU A 51 44.42 -26.91 -7.27
CA GLU A 51 44.33 -25.45 -7.09
C GLU A 51 43.53 -24.81 -8.22
N LYS A 52 43.84 -25.13 -9.48
CA LYS A 52 43.07 -24.65 -10.65
C LYS A 52 41.60 -25.08 -10.61
N ALA A 53 41.31 -26.30 -10.18
CA ALA A 53 39.94 -26.79 -10.02
C ALA A 53 39.21 -26.03 -8.90
N THR A 54 39.90 -25.73 -7.80
CA THR A 54 39.36 -24.99 -6.66
C THR A 54 39.09 -23.53 -7.02
N VAL A 55 40.02 -22.85 -7.71
CA VAL A 55 39.83 -21.48 -8.22
C VAL A 55 38.69 -21.41 -9.23
N ARG A 56 38.61 -22.37 -10.16
CA ARG A 56 37.50 -22.43 -11.14
C ARG A 56 36.15 -22.73 -10.49
N PHE A 57 36.14 -23.52 -9.42
CA PHE A 57 34.93 -23.79 -8.66
C PHE A 57 34.51 -22.57 -7.85
N GLN A 58 35.44 -21.90 -7.18
CA GLN A 58 35.21 -20.63 -6.47
C GLN A 58 34.70 -19.55 -7.43
N SER A 59 35.33 -19.36 -8.59
CA SER A 59 34.88 -18.36 -9.57
C SER A 59 33.47 -18.64 -10.08
N LYS A 60 33.10 -19.91 -10.26
CA LYS A 60 31.73 -20.30 -10.62
C LYS A 60 30.74 -20.09 -9.48
N LEU A 61 31.15 -20.33 -8.24
CA LEU A 61 30.33 -20.05 -7.06
C LEU A 61 30.10 -18.54 -6.93
N ASP A 62 31.12 -17.72 -7.13
CA ASP A 62 31.02 -16.26 -7.10
C ASP A 62 30.12 -15.73 -8.24
N GLU A 63 30.22 -16.28 -9.45
CA GLU A 63 29.32 -15.96 -10.57
C GLU A 63 27.86 -16.30 -10.26
N LEU A 64 27.62 -17.45 -9.62
CA LEU A 64 26.28 -17.89 -9.21
C LEU A 64 25.70 -16.99 -8.10
N ASP A 65 26.52 -16.68 -7.09
CA ASP A 65 26.14 -15.82 -5.97
C ASP A 65 25.83 -14.39 -6.43
N GLN A 66 26.65 -13.83 -7.35
CA GLN A 66 26.41 -12.52 -7.95
C GLN A 66 25.13 -12.47 -8.79
N SER A 67 24.78 -13.55 -9.47
CA SER A 67 23.52 -13.68 -10.22
C SER A 67 22.31 -13.65 -9.28
N ASP A 68 22.33 -14.41 -8.18
CA ASP A 68 21.22 -14.46 -7.23
C ASP A 68 21.10 -13.16 -6.42
N LYS A 69 22.23 -12.53 -6.07
CA LYS A 69 22.32 -11.18 -5.50
C LYS A 69 21.58 -10.13 -6.34
N SER A 70 21.84 -10.15 -7.65
CA SER A 70 21.21 -9.22 -8.60
C SER A 70 19.70 -9.46 -8.75
N ARG A 71 19.25 -10.72 -8.66
CA ARG A 71 17.83 -11.09 -8.75
C ARG A 71 17.04 -10.60 -7.53
N LEU A 72 17.55 -10.78 -6.32
CA LEU A 72 16.87 -10.32 -5.10
C LEU A 72 16.68 -8.80 -5.07
N LEU A 73 17.71 -8.04 -5.45
CA LEU A 73 17.61 -6.58 -5.55
C LEU A 73 16.63 -6.15 -6.66
N THR A 74 16.62 -6.86 -7.80
CA THR A 74 15.69 -6.56 -8.90
C THR A 74 14.24 -6.83 -8.49
N LEU A 75 13.99 -7.92 -7.75
CA LEU A 75 12.67 -8.25 -7.19
C LEU A 75 12.24 -7.25 -6.12
N ALA A 76 13.14 -6.85 -5.21
CA ALA A 76 12.86 -5.83 -4.21
C ALA A 76 12.51 -4.48 -4.86
N ALA A 77 13.29 -4.08 -5.87
CA ALA A 77 13.05 -2.86 -6.64
C ALA A 77 11.70 -2.90 -7.37
N SER A 78 11.32 -4.03 -7.98
CA SER A 78 10.04 -4.15 -8.68
C SER A 78 8.86 -4.09 -7.72
N LEU A 79 8.95 -4.73 -6.54
CA LEU A 79 7.93 -4.67 -5.50
C LEU A 79 7.68 -3.25 -5.00
N ILE A 80 8.76 -2.53 -4.67
CA ILE A 80 8.69 -1.14 -4.21
C ILE A 80 8.10 -0.24 -5.31
N LEU A 81 8.53 -0.44 -6.56
CA LEU A 81 8.03 0.31 -7.71
C LEU A 81 6.52 0.08 -7.92
N ILE A 82 6.08 -1.18 -7.93
CA ILE A 82 4.68 -1.55 -8.13
C ILE A 82 3.82 -0.95 -7.00
N GLY A 83 4.25 -1.08 -5.74
CA GLY A 83 3.54 -0.50 -4.61
C GLY A 83 3.44 1.02 -4.69
N SER A 84 4.50 1.69 -5.16
CA SER A 84 4.54 3.14 -5.36
C SER A 84 3.61 3.60 -6.50
N ILE A 85 3.55 2.86 -7.62
CA ILE A 85 2.61 3.13 -8.72
C ILE A 85 1.17 3.01 -8.23
N LEU A 86 0.87 1.98 -7.43
CA LEU A 86 -0.43 1.80 -6.81
C LEU A 86 -0.76 2.96 -5.86
N GLY A 87 0.24 3.43 -5.09
CA GLY A 87 0.15 4.62 -4.24
C GLY A 87 -0.22 5.87 -5.03
N MET A 88 0.46 6.10 -6.15
CA MET A 88 0.19 7.22 -7.05
C MET A 88 -1.22 7.15 -7.65
N ALA A 89 -1.63 5.97 -8.12
CA ALA A 89 -2.99 5.76 -8.65
C ALA A 89 -4.06 6.03 -7.58
N SER A 90 -3.86 5.57 -6.35
CA SER A 90 -4.78 5.85 -5.24
C SER A 90 -4.80 7.32 -4.85
N GLY A 91 -3.65 8.00 -4.85
CA GLY A 91 -3.57 9.44 -4.61
C GLY A 91 -4.36 10.22 -5.67
N ALA A 92 -4.24 9.84 -6.94
CA ALA A 92 -5.02 10.44 -8.02
C ALA A 92 -6.53 10.20 -7.87
N LEU A 93 -6.95 9.01 -7.42
CA LEU A 93 -8.36 8.72 -7.15
C LEU A 93 -8.92 9.56 -6.00
N ILE A 94 -8.16 9.77 -4.92
CA ILE A 94 -8.56 10.62 -3.80
C ILE A 94 -8.75 12.08 -4.26
N LEU A 95 -7.83 12.56 -5.12
CA LEU A 95 -7.88 13.94 -5.63
C LEU A 95 -9.01 14.16 -6.65
N ASN A 96 -9.36 13.14 -7.45
CA ASN A 96 -10.44 13.22 -8.44
C ASN A 96 -11.83 12.96 -7.83
N GLY A 97 -11.91 12.22 -6.72
CA GLY A 97 -13.15 11.93 -6.01
C GLY A 97 -13.68 13.09 -5.17
N ASN A 98 -13.34 14.35 -5.48
CA ASN A 98 -13.75 15.51 -4.68
C ASN A 98 -15.27 15.77 -4.84
N PRO A 99 -16.10 15.61 -3.78
CA PRO A 99 -17.54 15.84 -3.86
C PRO A 99 -17.92 17.32 -3.98
N ASP A 100 -16.99 18.25 -3.77
CA ASP A 100 -17.24 19.71 -3.86
C ASP A 100 -17.76 20.11 -5.26
N ASP A 101 -17.20 19.50 -6.31
CA ASP A 101 -17.56 19.76 -7.71
C ASP A 101 -19.00 19.30 -8.05
N LEU A 102 -19.48 18.28 -7.33
CA LEU A 102 -20.87 17.81 -7.43
C LEU A 102 -21.84 18.72 -6.69
N LEU A 103 -21.42 19.39 -5.62
CA LEU A 103 -22.27 20.23 -4.78
C LEU A 103 -22.37 21.67 -5.25
N SER A 104 -21.35 22.17 -5.95
CA SER A 104 -21.47 23.40 -6.74
C SER A 104 -22.34 23.22 -7.99
N SER A 105 -22.71 21.98 -8.33
CA SER A 105 -23.65 21.75 -9.42
C SER A 105 -25.04 22.21 -8.99
N THR A 106 -25.73 22.89 -9.91
CA THR A 106 -27.09 23.43 -9.76
C THR A 106 -28.13 22.40 -9.30
N LEU A 107 -27.78 21.11 -9.23
CA LEU A 107 -28.59 20.03 -8.68
C LEU A 107 -28.72 20.08 -7.15
N PHE A 108 -27.78 20.72 -6.45
CA PHE A 108 -27.81 20.90 -4.99
C PHE A 108 -27.94 22.38 -4.58
N GLU A 109 -28.20 23.27 -5.53
CA GLU A 109 -28.55 24.66 -5.27
C GLU A 109 -29.86 24.64 -4.47
N ARG A 110 -29.74 24.88 -3.17
CA ARG A 110 -30.84 24.79 -2.20
C ARG A 110 -32.01 25.62 -2.74
N ALA A 111 -33.17 24.99 -2.90
CA ALA A 111 -34.36 25.67 -3.38
C ALA A 111 -34.59 26.93 -2.52
N GLU A 112 -34.60 28.09 -3.17
CA GLU A 112 -34.74 29.39 -2.50
C GLU A 112 -36.07 29.47 -1.71
N LEU A 113 -37.06 28.65 -2.11
CA LEU A 113 -38.38 28.53 -1.51
C LEU A 113 -38.66 27.07 -1.16
N VAL A 114 -38.97 26.79 0.11
CA VAL A 114 -39.30 25.46 0.62
C VAL A 114 -40.67 25.44 1.31
N ASP A 115 -41.28 24.26 1.37
CA ASP A 115 -42.49 24.03 2.15
C ASP A 115 -42.09 23.58 3.56
N VAL A 116 -42.59 24.26 4.59
CA VAL A 116 -42.26 23.98 5.98
C VAL A 116 -43.45 23.29 6.63
N SER A 117 -43.30 22.03 7.02
CA SER A 117 -44.30 21.28 7.75
C SER A 117 -43.79 20.88 9.13
N GLY A 118 -44.70 20.66 10.07
CA GLY A 118 -44.35 20.16 11.39
C GLY A 118 -45.59 19.70 12.15
N ILE A 119 -45.35 19.25 13.39
CA ILE A 119 -46.39 18.81 14.31
C ILE A 119 -46.11 19.36 15.70
N ALA A 120 -47.17 19.83 16.37
CA ALA A 120 -47.17 20.18 17.79
C ALA A 120 -47.76 19.03 18.60
N ILE A 121 -46.98 18.50 19.54
CA ILE A 121 -47.31 17.31 20.32
C ILE A 121 -47.24 17.65 21.81
N GLU A 122 -48.20 17.21 22.61
CA GLU A 122 -48.19 17.38 24.06
C GLU A 122 -47.10 16.54 24.75
N ALA A 123 -46.45 17.11 25.78
CA ALA A 123 -45.31 16.51 26.47
C ALA A 123 -45.63 15.21 27.23
N GLU A 124 -46.82 15.09 27.82
CA GLU A 124 -47.17 13.98 28.71
C GLU A 124 -47.78 12.80 27.96
N GLU A 125 -48.82 13.05 27.16
CA GLU A 125 -49.59 12.00 26.49
C GLU A 125 -49.14 11.75 25.04
N GLY A 126 -48.35 12.66 24.45
CA GLY A 126 -47.85 12.50 23.09
C GLY A 126 -48.91 12.67 22.00
N HIS A 127 -50.04 13.31 22.31
CA HIS A 127 -51.11 13.61 21.37
C HIS A 127 -50.88 14.94 20.64
N GLY A 128 -51.42 15.07 19.43
CA GLY A 128 -51.36 16.33 18.68
C GLY A 128 -52.22 17.41 19.33
N VAL A 129 -51.72 18.64 19.39
CA VAL A 129 -52.42 19.77 20.02
C VAL A 129 -53.05 20.66 18.95
N GLU A 130 -54.38 20.79 18.98
CA GLU A 130 -55.14 21.64 18.05
C GLU A 130 -55.05 23.13 18.43
N ASN A 131 -55.21 24.02 17.45
CA ASN A 131 -55.32 25.47 17.63
C ASN A 131 -54.07 26.12 18.26
N VAL A 132 -52.91 25.47 18.14
CA VAL A 132 -51.62 26.06 18.49
C VAL A 132 -51.26 27.10 17.43
N THR A 133 -50.99 28.32 17.86
CA THR A 133 -50.58 29.41 16.98
C THR A 133 -49.10 29.30 16.67
N ILE A 134 -48.78 29.04 15.40
CA ILE A 134 -47.42 28.97 14.86
C ILE A 134 -47.13 30.24 14.07
N GLN A 135 -46.05 30.93 14.40
CA GLN A 135 -45.58 32.13 13.73
C GLN A 135 -44.13 31.92 13.26
N LEU A 136 -43.86 32.32 12.02
CA LEU A 136 -42.50 32.42 11.50
C LEU A 136 -42.11 33.90 11.54
N LEU A 137 -41.09 34.21 12.31
CA LEU A 137 -40.57 35.56 12.52
C LEU A 137 -39.22 35.70 11.82
N ASP A 138 -38.97 36.87 11.26
CA ASP A 138 -37.64 37.26 10.79
C ASP A 138 -36.70 37.47 12.00
N VAL A 139 -35.49 36.89 11.98
CA VAL A 139 -34.56 36.94 13.13
C VAL A 139 -34.05 38.35 13.41
N ASP A 140 -33.85 39.16 12.37
CA ASP A 140 -33.24 40.48 12.50
C ASP A 140 -34.26 41.54 12.91
N THR A 141 -35.48 41.43 12.38
CA THR A 141 -36.54 42.45 12.52
C THR A 141 -37.64 42.05 13.49
N GLY A 142 -37.81 40.75 13.78
CA GLY A 142 -38.93 40.21 14.55
C GLY A 142 -40.28 40.33 13.83
N GLU A 143 -40.29 40.60 12.52
CA GLU A 143 -41.53 40.73 11.74
C GLU A 143 -42.17 39.36 11.49
N VAL A 144 -43.50 39.28 11.60
CA VAL A 144 -44.25 38.06 11.29
C VAL A 144 -44.31 37.85 9.79
N ILE A 145 -43.50 36.92 9.30
CA ILE A 145 -43.47 36.49 7.90
C ILE A 145 -44.71 35.66 7.57
N ALA A 146 -45.05 34.73 8.45
CA ALA A 146 -46.20 33.84 8.27
C ALA A 146 -46.82 33.43 9.60
N LYS A 147 -48.12 33.18 9.60
CA LYS A 147 -48.88 32.75 10.78
C LYS A 147 -49.92 31.70 10.40
N MET A 148 -50.03 30.64 11.20
CA MET A 148 -50.99 29.56 11.02
C MET A 148 -51.39 28.95 12.36
N ALA A 149 -52.55 28.33 12.44
CA ALA A 149 -52.96 27.50 13.58
C ALA A 149 -52.85 26.01 13.21
N THR A 150 -52.50 25.16 14.17
CA THR A 150 -52.46 23.70 13.97
C THR A 150 -53.87 23.11 13.78
N ASP A 151 -53.95 22.01 13.03
CA ASP A 151 -55.19 21.25 12.84
C ASP A 151 -55.53 20.33 14.03
N GLU A 152 -56.64 19.58 13.94
CA GLU A 152 -57.12 18.63 14.97
C GLU A 152 -56.07 17.59 15.39
N ASN A 153 -55.07 17.34 14.54
CA ASN A 153 -54.01 16.37 14.80
C ASN A 153 -52.67 17.04 15.15
N GLY A 154 -52.66 18.36 15.34
CA GLY A 154 -51.47 19.15 15.68
C GLY A 154 -50.56 19.49 14.51
N TYR A 155 -50.95 19.22 13.25
CA TYR A 155 -50.11 19.52 12.10
C TYR A 155 -50.26 20.97 11.62
N PHE A 156 -49.17 21.50 11.07
CA PHE A 156 -49.16 22.78 10.36
C PHE A 156 -48.30 22.68 9.11
N ARG A 157 -48.59 23.53 8.12
CA ARG A 157 -47.80 23.61 6.88
C ARG A 157 -47.80 25.00 6.28
N PHE A 158 -46.61 25.59 6.16
CA PHE A 158 -46.37 26.78 5.36
C PHE A 158 -45.84 26.38 3.98
N GLN A 159 -46.20 27.17 2.97
CA GLN A 159 -45.77 26.94 1.59
C GLN A 159 -44.94 28.09 1.10
N LYS A 160 -43.94 27.79 0.27
CA LYS A 160 -43.09 28.81 -0.39
C LYS A 160 -42.44 29.78 0.60
N ILE A 161 -41.85 29.25 1.65
CA ILE A 161 -41.09 30.02 2.64
C ILE A 161 -39.63 30.10 2.19
N GLN A 162 -39.03 31.28 2.30
CA GLN A 162 -37.62 31.46 1.94
C GLN A 162 -36.72 30.67 2.89
N SER A 163 -35.71 29.95 2.36
CA SER A 163 -34.75 29.20 3.17
C SER A 163 -33.68 30.12 3.78
N THR A 164 -34.14 31.04 4.63
CA THR A 164 -33.30 31.96 5.42
C THR A 164 -33.49 31.66 6.90
N VAL A 165 -32.53 32.06 7.74
CA VAL A 165 -32.65 31.91 9.20
C VAL A 165 -33.90 32.65 9.68
N MET A 166 -34.76 31.96 10.44
CA MET A 166 -35.99 32.51 11.00
C MET A 166 -36.27 31.94 12.39
N THR A 167 -37.02 32.70 13.19
CA THR A 167 -37.45 32.29 14.53
C THR A 167 -38.85 31.71 14.43
N LEU A 168 -39.00 30.45 14.84
CA LEU A 168 -40.28 29.81 15.06
C LEU A 168 -40.81 30.24 16.42
N HIS A 169 -41.96 30.90 16.45
CA HIS A 169 -42.65 31.27 17.69
C HIS A 169 -43.97 30.52 17.78
N VAL A 170 -44.14 29.77 18.87
CA VAL A 170 -45.25 28.84 19.07
C VAL A 170 -45.97 29.17 20.37
N GLU A 171 -47.26 29.43 20.27
CA GLU A 171 -48.09 29.89 21.39
C GLU A 171 -49.42 29.12 21.43
N ALA A 172 -49.82 28.63 22.60
CA ALA A 172 -51.13 28.05 22.85
C ALA A 172 -51.57 28.31 24.29
N ASP A 173 -52.87 28.41 24.51
CA ASP A 173 -53.43 28.65 25.85
C ASP A 173 -53.17 27.46 26.78
N GLY A 174 -52.70 27.74 28.00
CA GLY A 174 -52.33 26.71 28.99
C GLY A 174 -50.99 26.00 28.75
N TYR A 175 -50.23 26.38 27.72
CA TYR A 175 -48.91 25.81 27.41
C TYR A 175 -47.80 26.88 27.42
N ILE A 176 -46.57 26.42 27.69
CA ILE A 176 -45.37 27.25 27.62
C ILE A 176 -45.11 27.64 26.16
N THR A 177 -44.89 28.92 25.92
CA THR A 177 -44.50 29.45 24.60
C THR A 177 -43.13 28.92 24.21
N VAL A 178 -42.99 28.41 23.00
CA VAL A 178 -41.71 27.90 22.48
C VAL A 178 -41.18 28.83 21.40
N GLU A 179 -39.94 29.29 21.57
CA GLU A 179 -39.21 30.04 20.55
C GLU A 179 -37.97 29.28 20.13
N ARG A 180 -37.75 29.17 18.81
CA ARG A 180 -36.60 28.43 18.28
C ARG A 180 -36.15 28.98 16.94
N ASP A 181 -34.85 29.24 16.81
CA ASP A 181 -34.25 29.59 15.52
C ASP A 181 -33.99 28.36 14.67
N PHE A 182 -34.31 28.42 13.39
CA PHE A 182 -34.04 27.35 12.44
C PHE A 182 -33.89 27.87 11.01
N ILE A 183 -33.37 27.01 10.14
CA ILE A 183 -33.34 27.24 8.70
C ILE A 183 -34.36 26.29 8.07
N PRO A 184 -35.40 26.80 7.39
CA PRO A 184 -36.34 25.98 6.65
C PRO A 184 -35.66 25.05 5.66
N ASP A 185 -35.97 23.76 5.74
CA ASP A 185 -35.61 22.74 4.76
C ASP A 185 -36.82 21.89 4.37
N GLU A 186 -36.68 21.05 3.34
CA GLU A 186 -37.75 20.16 2.87
C GLU A 186 -38.06 19.02 3.84
N ALA A 187 -37.21 18.76 4.83
CA ALA A 187 -37.42 17.67 5.80
C ALA A 187 -38.47 18.05 6.86
N GLY A 188 -38.82 19.33 6.96
CA GLY A 188 -39.79 19.84 7.91
C GLY A 188 -39.16 20.16 9.27
N VAL A 189 -39.94 20.84 10.11
CA VAL A 189 -39.53 21.22 11.46
C VAL A 189 -39.56 20.00 12.37
N LYS A 190 -38.56 19.87 13.26
CA LYS A 190 -38.61 18.88 14.35
C LYS A 190 -39.92 19.05 15.13
N PRO A 191 -40.54 17.95 15.62
CA PRO A 191 -41.77 18.04 16.40
C PRO A 191 -41.63 19.03 17.56
N ILE A 192 -42.62 19.89 17.71
CA ILE A 192 -42.67 20.88 18.79
C ILE A 192 -43.36 20.21 19.97
N THR A 193 -42.67 20.15 21.10
CA THR A 193 -43.28 19.61 22.33
C THR A 193 -43.99 20.74 23.08
N MET A 194 -45.29 20.63 23.30
CA MET A 194 -46.08 21.56 24.09
C MET A 194 -46.10 21.08 25.54
N THR A 195 -45.47 21.84 26.44
CA THR A 195 -45.43 21.53 27.88
C THR A 195 -46.48 22.38 28.60
N PRO A 196 -47.40 21.77 29.37
CA PRO A 196 -48.38 22.53 30.16
C PRO A 196 -47.69 23.49 31.13
N GLY A 197 -48.19 24.72 31.22
CA GLY A 197 -47.65 25.75 32.12
C GLY A 197 -47.61 27.14 31.49
N GLU A 198 -47.03 28.09 32.23
CA GLU A 198 -46.80 29.45 31.77
C GLU A 198 -45.31 29.74 31.68
N GLY A 199 -44.90 30.46 30.63
CA GLY A 199 -43.52 30.90 30.47
C GLY A 199 -43.05 30.89 29.01
N LEU A 200 -41.78 31.22 28.83
CA LEU A 200 -41.09 31.18 27.54
C LEU A 200 -39.97 30.14 27.60
N ARG A 201 -39.95 29.23 26.63
CA ARG A 201 -38.87 28.27 26.40
C ARG A 201 -38.19 28.60 25.08
N VAL A 202 -37.01 29.19 25.20
CA VAL A 202 -36.13 29.42 24.05
C VAL A 202 -35.29 28.16 23.84
N GLU A 203 -35.48 27.49 22.72
CA GLU A 203 -34.63 26.39 22.27
C GLU A 203 -33.60 26.92 21.28
N GLU A 204 -32.31 26.69 21.55
CA GLU A 204 -31.27 26.92 20.55
C GLU A 204 -31.41 25.89 19.44
N GLY A 205 -32.13 26.27 18.38
CA GLY A 205 -32.47 25.37 17.28
C GLY A 205 -31.40 25.28 16.20
N ILE A 206 -30.55 26.29 16.12
CA ILE A 206 -29.27 26.26 15.44
C ILE A 206 -28.26 25.76 16.48
N THR A 207 -28.28 24.46 16.74
CA THR A 207 -27.07 23.85 17.27
C THR A 207 -26.01 24.12 16.21
N ASN A 208 -25.03 24.98 16.53
CA ASN A 208 -23.77 25.02 15.83
C ASN A 208 -23.24 23.59 15.92
N ASP A 209 -23.51 22.80 14.89
CA ASP A 209 -22.94 21.49 14.76
C ASP A 209 -21.47 21.75 14.50
N ASP A 210 -20.68 21.85 15.58
CA ASP A 210 -19.21 21.87 15.60
C ASP A 210 -18.64 20.53 15.06
N GLY A 211 -19.43 19.81 14.26
CA GLY A 211 -19.01 18.71 13.43
C GLY A 211 -18.10 19.19 12.30
N TRP A 212 -17.40 18.24 11.70
CA TRP A 212 -16.54 18.53 10.55
C TRP A 212 -17.39 19.12 9.43
N THR A 213 -17.16 20.40 9.09
CA THR A 213 -17.77 20.98 7.89
C THR A 213 -17.33 20.18 6.68
N LEU A 214 -18.20 20.03 5.68
CA LEU A 214 -17.86 19.27 4.48
C LEU A 214 -16.62 19.83 3.77
N GLU A 215 -16.44 21.16 3.80
CA GLU A 215 -15.24 21.85 3.33
C GLU A 215 -13.98 21.38 4.08
N SER A 216 -14.03 21.26 5.41
CA SER A 216 -12.91 20.75 6.21
C SER A 216 -12.58 19.29 5.88
N ALA A 217 -13.60 18.47 5.62
CA ALA A 217 -13.43 17.07 5.23
C ALA A 217 -12.80 16.93 3.83
N VAL A 218 -13.24 17.76 2.87
CA VAL A 218 -12.66 17.84 1.51
C VAL A 218 -11.22 18.35 1.56
N GLY A 219 -10.96 19.39 2.36
CA GLY A 219 -9.62 19.91 2.58
C GLY A 219 -8.66 18.85 3.14
N LEU A 220 -9.10 18.10 4.15
CA LEU A 220 -8.32 16.99 4.69
C LEU A 220 -8.05 15.92 3.62
N SER A 221 -9.07 15.53 2.85
CA SER A 221 -8.93 14.53 1.78
C SER A 221 -7.89 14.96 0.75
N THR A 222 -7.91 16.23 0.35
CA THR A 222 -6.97 16.81 -0.62
C THR A 222 -5.53 16.79 -0.09
N ILE A 223 -5.32 17.20 1.16
CA ILE A 223 -4.01 17.15 1.81
C ILE A 223 -3.48 15.71 1.87
N VAL A 224 -4.34 14.75 2.24
CA VAL A 224 -3.99 13.33 2.27
C VAL A 224 -3.66 12.81 0.87
N GLY A 225 -4.41 13.21 -0.15
CA GLY A 225 -4.15 12.87 -1.55
C GLY A 225 -2.78 13.37 -2.02
N ILE A 226 -2.45 14.65 -1.78
CA ILE A 226 -1.14 15.24 -2.13
C ILE A 226 -0.01 14.50 -1.41
N PHE A 227 -0.15 14.28 -0.10
CA PHE A 227 0.84 13.55 0.70
C PHE A 227 1.06 12.12 0.19
N THR A 228 -0.02 11.44 -0.21
CA THR A 228 0.03 10.10 -0.80
C THR A 228 0.80 10.08 -2.12
N VAL A 229 0.60 11.09 -2.98
CA VAL A 229 1.35 11.20 -4.25
C VAL A 229 2.83 11.50 -4.00
N LEU A 230 3.15 12.40 -3.06
CA LEU A 230 4.55 12.73 -2.73
C LEU A 230 5.31 11.52 -2.18
N THR A 231 4.70 10.76 -1.27
CA THR A 231 5.29 9.54 -0.71
C THR A 231 5.46 8.45 -1.77
N ALA A 232 4.53 8.35 -2.74
CA ALA A 232 4.69 7.45 -3.89
C ALA A 232 5.89 7.83 -4.78
N LEU A 233 6.13 9.13 -5.01
CA LEU A 233 7.31 9.59 -5.77
C LEU A 233 8.62 9.26 -5.05
N ILE A 234 8.66 9.36 -3.72
CA ILE A 234 9.81 8.93 -2.91
C ILE A 234 10.05 7.42 -3.11
N GLY A 235 8.99 6.61 -3.22
CA GLY A 235 9.10 5.19 -3.53
C GLY A 235 9.66 4.87 -4.91
N PHE A 236 9.36 5.69 -5.93
CA PHE A 236 10.00 5.58 -7.23
C PHE A 236 11.51 5.83 -7.14
N GLN A 237 11.91 6.87 -6.39
CA GLN A 237 13.32 7.13 -6.13
C GLN A 237 13.99 5.99 -5.36
N ALA A 238 13.31 5.42 -4.36
CA ALA A 238 13.80 4.25 -3.62
C ALA A 238 14.06 3.07 -4.56
N ALA A 239 13.13 2.75 -5.46
CA ALA A 239 13.30 1.66 -6.42
C ALA A 239 14.50 1.85 -7.36
N VAL A 240 14.78 3.09 -7.78
CA VAL A 240 15.99 3.40 -8.58
C VAL A 240 17.25 3.26 -7.73
N GLU A 241 17.22 3.66 -6.46
CA GLU A 241 18.38 3.57 -5.56
C GLU A 241 18.71 2.12 -5.18
N VAL A 242 17.70 1.24 -5.06
CA VAL A 242 17.89 -0.22 -4.94
C VAL A 242 18.70 -0.78 -6.11
N ARG A 243 18.36 -0.40 -7.35
CA ARG A 243 19.09 -0.86 -8.55
C ARG A 243 20.54 -0.37 -8.59
N ARG A 244 20.83 0.77 -7.97
CA ARG A 244 22.19 1.30 -7.86
C ARG A 244 22.99 0.62 -6.75
N ALA A 245 22.33 0.03 -5.75
CA ALA A 245 22.92 -0.71 -4.64
C ALA A 245 24.05 0.02 -3.88
N LYS A 246 24.03 1.37 -3.81
CA LYS A 246 25.13 2.14 -3.19
C LYS A 246 25.05 2.25 -1.67
N HIS A 247 23.87 2.60 -1.16
CA HIS A 247 23.67 2.92 0.25
C HIS A 247 22.43 2.22 0.82
N TYR A 248 22.63 1.16 1.61
CA TYR A 248 21.53 0.38 2.18
C TYR A 248 20.61 1.22 3.06
N ARG A 249 21.17 1.93 4.06
CA ARG A 249 20.35 2.66 5.07
C ARG A 249 19.49 3.73 4.42
N ARG A 250 20.06 4.49 3.47
CA ARG A 250 19.34 5.53 2.74
C ARG A 250 18.20 4.94 1.92
N THR A 251 18.46 3.83 1.21
CA THR A 251 17.46 3.13 0.41
C THR A 251 16.32 2.60 1.31
N GLN A 252 16.66 2.06 2.48
CA GLN A 252 15.68 1.57 3.45
C GLN A 252 14.80 2.68 4.03
N TYR A 253 15.36 3.88 4.31
CA TYR A 253 14.57 5.02 4.75
C TYR A 253 13.65 5.57 3.65
N LEU A 254 14.11 5.64 2.41
CA LEU A 254 13.28 6.09 1.28
C LEU A 254 12.12 5.11 1.02
N ALA A 255 12.40 3.81 1.04
CA ALA A 255 11.35 2.78 0.97
C ALA A 255 10.40 2.87 2.20
N GLY A 256 10.95 3.19 3.37
CA GLY A 256 10.20 3.49 4.60
C GLY A 256 9.20 4.64 4.43
N PHE A 257 9.61 5.76 3.84
CA PHE A 257 8.70 6.87 3.55
C PHE A 257 7.66 6.52 2.47
N ALA A 258 7.98 5.61 1.56
CA ALA A 258 7.06 5.18 0.51
C ALA A 258 5.88 4.34 1.04
N LEU A 259 6.02 3.67 2.20
CA LEU A 259 4.93 2.94 2.86
C LEU A 259 3.70 3.80 3.17
N PHE A 260 3.90 5.10 3.33
CA PHE A 260 2.81 6.04 3.56
C PHE A 260 1.98 6.31 2.29
N SER A 261 2.45 5.88 1.11
CA SER A 261 1.64 5.93 -0.10
C SER A 261 0.58 4.83 -0.05
N ARG A 262 -0.66 5.24 0.28
CA ARG A 262 -1.83 4.35 0.50
C ARG A 262 -2.36 3.73 -0.79
N GLY A 263 -1.54 3.02 -1.55
CA GLY A 263 -1.94 2.36 -2.79
C GLY A 263 -2.90 1.21 -2.54
N LEU A 264 -4.21 1.44 -2.62
CA LEU A 264 -5.25 0.44 -2.30
C LEU A 264 -5.21 -0.04 -0.84
N ILE A 265 -5.03 0.92 0.10
CA ILE A 265 -5.08 0.81 1.58
C ILE A 265 -4.09 -0.19 2.21
N ILE A 266 -4.00 -1.41 1.68
CA ILE A 266 -3.21 -2.53 2.19
C ILE A 266 -2.19 -3.00 1.14
N PHE A 267 -2.57 -3.12 -0.13
CA PHE A 267 -1.74 -3.82 -1.13
C PHE A 267 -0.45 -3.10 -1.50
N GLY A 268 -0.49 -1.79 -1.71
CA GLY A 268 0.68 -0.96 -2.03
C GLY A 268 1.72 -0.98 -0.90
N PRO A 269 1.33 -0.61 0.34
CA PRO A 269 2.22 -0.69 1.50
C PRO A 269 2.76 -2.10 1.75
N LEU A 270 1.93 -3.15 1.57
CA LEU A 270 2.37 -4.54 1.70
C LEU A 270 3.48 -4.88 0.71
N MET A 271 3.34 -4.52 -0.56
CA MET A 271 4.36 -4.76 -1.59
C MET A 271 5.65 -4.01 -1.29
N ILE A 272 5.56 -2.76 -0.81
CA ILE A 272 6.74 -1.98 -0.39
C ILE A 272 7.41 -2.64 0.82
N LEU A 273 6.62 -3.10 1.80
CA LEU A 273 7.13 -3.79 3.00
C LEU A 273 7.87 -5.08 2.64
N VAL A 274 7.30 -5.91 1.77
CA VAL A 274 7.95 -7.15 1.32
C VAL A 274 9.24 -6.81 0.55
N GLY A 275 9.25 -5.74 -0.24
CA GLY A 275 10.46 -5.23 -0.88
C GLY A 275 11.53 -4.84 0.15
N MET A 276 11.15 -4.11 1.20
CA MET A 276 12.07 -3.73 2.29
C MET A 276 12.59 -4.93 3.09
N ILE A 277 11.79 -5.97 3.28
CA ILE A 277 12.22 -7.22 3.90
C ILE A 277 13.29 -7.89 3.03
N LEU A 278 13.07 -7.97 1.72
CA LEU A 278 14.06 -8.49 0.78
C LEU A 278 15.37 -7.67 0.81
N LEU A 279 15.28 -6.34 0.91
CA LEU A 279 16.46 -5.48 1.10
C LEU A 279 17.19 -5.79 2.40
N SER A 280 16.47 -6.05 3.49
CA SER A 280 17.08 -6.40 4.77
C SER A 280 17.83 -7.73 4.73
N ILE A 281 17.36 -8.69 3.96
CA ILE A 281 18.03 -9.99 3.75
C ILE A 281 19.26 -9.80 2.84
N SER A 282 19.16 -8.93 1.84
CA SER A 282 20.21 -8.63 0.86
C SER A 282 21.05 -7.40 1.23
N LYS A 283 21.17 -7.04 2.51
CA LYS A 283 21.88 -5.82 2.94
C LYS A 283 23.38 -5.84 2.57
N ASP A 284 23.99 -7.03 2.57
CA ASP A 284 25.41 -7.22 2.24
C ASP A 284 25.65 -7.07 0.73
N HIS A 285 24.58 -6.87 -0.04
CA HIS A 285 24.67 -6.63 -1.48
C HIS A 285 24.92 -5.17 -1.83
N PHE A 286 24.85 -4.27 -0.86
CA PHE A 286 25.11 -2.85 -1.06
C PHE A 286 26.60 -2.50 -0.89
N ASP A 287 27.10 -1.58 -1.71
CA ASP A 287 28.50 -1.14 -1.72
C ASP A 287 28.96 -0.59 -0.35
N ASP A 288 28.04 -0.01 0.44
CA ASP A 288 28.35 0.56 1.76
C ASP A 288 28.46 -0.47 2.90
N ILE A 289 28.01 -1.71 2.69
CA ILE A 289 28.02 -2.77 3.70
C ILE A 289 28.89 -3.95 3.25
N GLY A 290 28.80 -4.36 1.98
CA GLY A 290 29.51 -5.51 1.42
C GLY A 290 30.83 -5.16 0.73
N GLY A 291 31.37 -3.96 0.95
CA GLY A 291 32.67 -3.55 0.42
C GLY A 291 33.82 -4.00 1.31
N ASP A 292 34.32 -5.21 1.06
CA ASP A 292 35.73 -5.60 1.24
C ASP A 292 36.30 -5.96 -0.14
#